data_AF-A0A972ZM28-F1
#
_entry.id   AF-A0A972ZM28-F1
#
_cell.length_a   1.000
_cell.length_b   1.000
_cell.length_c   1.000
_cell.angle_alpha   90.00
_cell.angle_beta   90.00
_cell.angle_gamma   90.00
#
_symmetry.space_group_name_H-M   'P 1'
#
loop_
_entity.id
_entity.type
_entity.pdbx_description
1 polymer ?
#
loop_
_entity_poly.entity_id
_entity_poly.type
_entity_poly.pdbx_seq_one_letter_code
_entity_poly.pdbx_strand_id
1 'polypeptide(L)'
;MVNAFQMPLDAATIKDKARALGADLVGIADGRVMDEYPPDPRDPRTPSGITELDGGRVIIMAKRYTAGTTRIAKWDERHKYYNDEITLTMLEESSLEMVYWLEDHGYPAIIIPPTHVDPWKYDNDPSKHLSTLLSLGHAAVEAGLGTLGLNLQLLTPEYGPRVIVTAVMCSVECEADKPMETALCKGPQCGR
;
A
#
# COMPACT_ATOMS: atom_id res chain seq x y z
N MET A 1 4.02 -19.15 -26.40
CA MET A 1 4.69 -18.30 -25.38
C MET A 1 5.53 -17.30 -26.13
N VAL A 2 5.03 -16.08 -26.29
CA VAL A 2 5.88 -14.98 -26.77
C VAL A 2 6.90 -14.76 -25.66
N ASN A 3 8.19 -14.84 -25.97
CA ASN A 3 9.22 -14.37 -25.05
C ASN A 3 8.95 -12.88 -24.85
N ALA A 4 8.23 -12.53 -23.78
CA ALA A 4 8.02 -11.14 -23.41
C ALA A 4 9.40 -10.56 -23.15
N PHE A 5 9.76 -9.52 -23.90
CA PHE A 5 10.94 -8.72 -23.60
C PHE A 5 10.83 -8.27 -22.15
N GLN A 6 11.79 -8.64 -21.30
CA GLN A 6 11.89 -8.18 -19.92
C GLN A 6 13.23 -7.48 -19.74
N MET A 7 13.18 -6.19 -19.44
CA MET A 7 14.38 -5.44 -19.12
C MET A 7 14.73 -5.67 -17.65
N PRO A 8 15.97 -6.07 -17.30
CA PRO A 8 16.34 -6.23 -15.91
C PRO A 8 16.09 -4.95 -15.10
N LEU A 9 15.28 -5.06 -14.04
CA LEU A 9 14.99 -3.97 -13.10
C LEU A 9 15.39 -4.41 -11.70
N ASP A 10 16.16 -3.56 -11.01
CA ASP A 10 16.45 -3.75 -9.60
C ASP A 10 15.50 -2.94 -8.70
N ALA A 11 15.47 -3.30 -7.42
CA ALA A 11 14.60 -2.67 -6.43
C ALA A 11 14.91 -1.17 -6.27
N ALA A 12 16.16 -0.75 -6.45
CA ALA A 12 16.57 0.65 -6.34
C ALA A 12 15.93 1.49 -7.45
N THR A 13 16.02 1.03 -8.69
CA THR A 13 15.45 1.69 -9.87
C THR A 13 13.94 1.82 -9.76
N ILE A 14 13.26 0.76 -9.31
CA ILE A 14 11.80 0.74 -9.10
C ILE A 14 11.41 1.81 -8.05
N LYS A 15 12.11 1.85 -6.91
CA LYS A 15 11.85 2.82 -5.84
C LYS A 15 12.13 4.26 -6.29
N ASP A 16 13.20 4.48 -7.03
CA ASP A 16 13.56 5.81 -7.54
C ASP A 16 12.53 6.30 -8.57
N LYS A 17 12.03 5.41 -9.44
CA LYS A 17 10.92 5.73 -10.34
C LYS A 17 9.67 6.12 -9.56
N ALA A 18 9.26 5.32 -8.58
CA ALA A 18 8.07 5.61 -7.77
C ALA A 18 8.19 6.95 -7.00
N ARG A 19 9.38 7.29 -6.49
CA ARG A 19 9.65 8.61 -5.89
C ARG A 19 9.58 9.74 -6.92
N ALA A 20 10.12 9.53 -8.12
CA ALA A 20 10.05 10.51 -9.22
C ALA A 20 8.61 10.76 -9.68
N LEU A 21 7.73 9.75 -9.57
CA LEU A 21 6.28 9.89 -9.78
C LEU A 21 5.55 10.60 -8.63
N GLY A 22 6.26 10.88 -7.53
CA GLY A 22 5.79 11.74 -6.44
C GLY A 22 5.42 11.02 -5.15
N ALA A 23 5.70 9.72 -5.01
CA ALA A 23 5.59 9.02 -3.73
C ALA A 23 6.61 9.57 -2.71
N ASP A 24 6.18 9.83 -1.48
CA ASP A 24 7.06 10.30 -0.41
C ASP A 24 7.80 9.14 0.28
N LEU A 25 7.19 7.94 0.33
CA LEU A 25 7.80 6.70 0.79
C LEU A 25 7.51 5.58 -0.21
N VAL A 26 8.48 4.67 -0.38
CA VAL A 26 8.34 3.51 -1.26
C VAL A 26 9.05 2.32 -0.64
N GLY A 27 8.38 1.17 -0.63
CA GLY A 27 8.93 -0.11 -0.19
C GLY A 27 8.38 -1.24 -1.06
N ILE A 28 9.04 -2.38 -1.06
CA ILE A 28 8.64 -3.55 -1.86
C ILE A 28 8.48 -4.74 -0.93
N ALA A 29 7.26 -5.27 -0.81
CA ALA A 29 7.01 -6.50 -0.07
C ALA A 29 7.11 -7.72 -1.00
N ASP A 30 7.50 -8.86 -0.42
CA ASP A 30 7.41 -10.16 -1.09
C ASP A 30 5.98 -10.70 -0.97
N GLY A 31 5.30 -10.87 -2.11
CA GLY A 31 3.91 -11.32 -2.10
C GLY A 31 3.72 -12.76 -1.64
N ARG A 32 4.74 -13.63 -1.78
CA ARG A 32 4.68 -15.01 -1.27
C ARG A 32 4.72 -15.04 0.26
N VAL A 33 5.51 -14.15 0.86
CA VAL A 33 5.54 -13.98 2.33
C VAL A 33 4.17 -13.49 2.81
N MET A 34 3.54 -12.55 2.10
CA MET A 34 2.19 -12.08 2.42
C MET A 34 1.12 -13.18 2.25
N ASP A 35 1.26 -14.07 1.27
CA ASP A 35 0.39 -15.24 1.11
C ASP A 35 0.55 -16.23 2.27
N GLU A 36 1.78 -16.46 2.73
CA GLU A 36 2.09 -17.40 3.83
C GLU A 36 1.69 -16.87 5.20
N TYR A 37 1.84 -15.55 5.42
CA TYR A 37 1.59 -14.88 6.70
C TYR A 37 0.52 -13.79 6.59
N PRO A 38 -0.74 -14.14 6.24
CA PRO A 38 -1.79 -13.17 6.06
C PRO A 38 -2.19 -12.49 7.38
N PRO A 39 -2.74 -11.26 7.31
CA PRO A 39 -3.15 -10.49 8.49
C PRO A 39 -4.29 -11.12 9.31
N ASP A 40 -5.21 -11.86 8.69
CA ASP A 40 -6.25 -12.66 9.38
C ASP A 40 -6.47 -13.97 8.63
N PRO A 41 -6.19 -15.15 9.21
CA PRO A 41 -6.42 -16.43 8.55
C PRO A 41 -7.87 -16.70 8.09
N ARG A 42 -8.86 -15.99 8.66
CA ARG A 42 -10.29 -16.13 8.28
C ARG A 42 -10.68 -15.24 7.11
N ASP A 43 -9.94 -14.15 6.87
CA ASP A 43 -10.07 -13.28 5.71
C ASP A 43 -8.65 -12.89 5.25
N PRO A 44 -7.97 -13.81 4.54
CA PRO A 44 -6.52 -13.74 4.32
C PRO A 44 -6.07 -12.47 3.60
N ARG A 45 -6.86 -11.96 2.64
CA ARG A 45 -6.57 -10.72 1.89
C ARG A 45 -5.15 -10.72 1.31
N THR A 46 -4.86 -11.74 0.52
CA THR A 46 -3.53 -12.05 0.02
C THR A 46 -3.34 -11.67 -1.45
N PRO A 47 -2.09 -11.44 -1.92
CA PRO A 47 -1.80 -11.19 -3.33
C PRO A 47 -2.37 -12.27 -4.26
N SER A 48 -2.20 -13.55 -3.94
CA SER A 48 -2.72 -14.68 -4.73
C SER A 48 -4.25 -14.70 -4.83
N GLY A 49 -4.96 -14.12 -3.85
CA GLY A 49 -6.41 -13.97 -3.90
C GLY A 49 -6.90 -12.94 -4.94
N ILE A 50 -6.01 -12.06 -5.41
CA ILE A 50 -6.30 -11.08 -6.47
C ILE A 50 -5.87 -11.61 -7.84
N THR A 51 -4.66 -12.15 -7.94
CA THR A 51 -4.13 -12.77 -9.17
C THR A 51 -3.06 -13.80 -8.85
N GLU A 52 -3.03 -14.90 -9.61
CA GLU A 52 -1.98 -15.92 -9.52
C GLU A 52 -0.70 -15.55 -10.31
N LEU A 53 -0.75 -14.49 -11.13
CA LEU A 53 0.30 -14.18 -12.11
C LEU A 53 1.22 -13.04 -11.65
N ASP A 54 0.64 -11.94 -11.18
CA ASP A 54 1.36 -10.68 -10.97
C ASP A 54 1.45 -10.30 -9.49
N GLY A 55 1.46 -11.30 -8.60
CA GLY A 55 1.52 -11.11 -7.15
C GLY A 55 2.90 -11.29 -6.53
N GLY A 56 3.96 -11.56 -7.30
CA GLY A 56 5.28 -11.88 -6.77
C GLY A 56 5.93 -10.75 -5.97
N ARG A 57 5.72 -9.49 -6.41
CA ARG A 57 6.14 -8.29 -5.70
C ARG A 57 5.00 -7.32 -5.52
N VAL A 58 4.95 -6.71 -4.35
CA VAL A 58 3.95 -5.69 -3.99
C VAL A 58 4.69 -4.39 -3.69
N ILE A 59 4.71 -3.47 -4.65
CA ILE A 59 5.36 -2.17 -4.52
C ILE A 59 4.41 -1.24 -3.79
N ILE A 60 4.75 -0.89 -2.55
CA ILE A 60 3.96 0.03 -1.72
C ILE A 60 4.44 1.45 -1.97
N MET A 61 3.52 2.33 -2.35
CA MET A 61 3.76 3.75 -2.53
C MET A 61 2.94 4.53 -1.49
N ALA A 62 3.57 5.48 -0.80
CA ALA A 62 2.88 6.31 0.19
C ALA A 62 3.01 7.80 -0.11
N LYS A 63 1.95 8.54 0.18
CA LYS A 63 1.94 10.01 0.16
C LYS A 63 1.58 10.55 1.54
N ARG A 64 2.29 11.56 2.01
CA ARG A 64 1.98 12.20 3.30
C ARG A 64 0.73 13.07 3.17
N TYR A 65 -0.10 13.07 4.20
CA TYR A 65 -1.20 14.03 4.29
C TYR A 65 -0.67 15.45 4.46
N THR A 66 -1.44 16.43 3.98
CA THR A 66 -1.11 17.84 4.19
C THR A 66 -1.15 18.19 5.69
N ALA A 67 -0.15 18.91 6.18
CA ALA A 67 -0.12 19.31 7.59
C ALA A 67 -1.31 20.20 7.98
N GLY A 68 -1.96 20.85 7.01
CA GLY A 68 -3.17 21.65 7.20
C GLY A 68 -4.34 20.82 7.71
N THR A 69 -4.67 19.73 7.02
CA THR A 69 -5.83 18.88 7.37
C THR A 69 -5.63 18.15 8.69
N THR A 70 -4.39 17.84 9.06
CA THR A 70 -4.08 17.09 10.28
C THR A 70 -4.25 17.92 11.55
N ARG A 71 -4.28 19.27 11.45
CA ARG A 71 -4.52 20.17 12.60
C ARG A 71 -6.01 20.38 12.91
N ILE A 72 -6.88 20.02 11.96
CA ILE A 72 -8.32 20.18 12.11
C ILE A 72 -8.85 19.02 12.98
N ALA A 73 -9.27 19.35 14.20
CA ALA A 73 -9.76 18.37 15.17
C ALA A 73 -11.16 17.84 14.85
N LYS A 74 -12.00 18.68 14.23
CA LYS A 74 -13.35 18.30 13.80
C LYS A 74 -13.24 17.26 12.67
N TRP A 75 -13.81 16.08 12.88
CA TRP A 75 -13.66 14.95 11.96
C TRP A 75 -14.45 15.15 10.66
N ASP A 76 -15.63 15.76 10.74
CA ASP A 76 -16.56 16.03 9.64
C ASP A 76 -16.26 17.35 8.90
N GLU A 77 -15.05 17.89 9.05
CA GLU A 77 -14.66 19.11 8.36
C GLU A 77 -14.37 18.85 6.87
N ARG A 78 -15.11 19.52 5.99
CA ARG A 78 -15.09 19.32 4.53
C ARG A 78 -13.71 19.56 3.90
N HIS A 79 -12.94 20.49 4.45
CA HIS A 79 -11.59 20.75 3.95
C HIS A 79 -10.63 19.57 4.16
N LYS A 80 -10.87 18.70 5.14
CA LYS A 80 -10.09 17.46 5.30
C LYS A 80 -10.35 16.56 4.10
N TYR A 81 -11.62 16.25 3.85
CA TYR A 81 -12.03 15.39 2.74
C TYR A 81 -11.50 15.87 1.39
N TYR A 82 -11.68 17.15 1.06
CA TYR A 82 -11.24 17.68 -0.24
C TYR A 82 -9.72 17.57 -0.45
N ASN A 83 -8.92 17.92 0.56
CA ASN A 83 -7.46 17.83 0.43
C ASN A 83 -6.97 16.37 0.42
N ASP A 84 -7.61 15.50 1.20
CA ASP A 84 -7.28 14.08 1.24
C ASP A 84 -7.68 13.39 -0.08
N GLU A 85 -8.81 13.79 -0.70
CA GLU A 85 -9.26 13.35 -2.03
C GLU A 85 -8.27 13.74 -3.13
N ILE A 86 -7.81 14.99 -3.17
CA ILE A 86 -6.79 15.41 -4.15
C ILE A 86 -5.46 14.67 -3.95
N THR A 87 -5.09 14.38 -2.70
CA THR A 87 -3.90 13.59 -2.38
C THR A 87 -4.05 12.15 -2.87
N LEU A 88 -5.24 11.56 -2.70
CA LEU A 88 -5.60 10.23 -3.18
C LEU A 88 -5.54 10.16 -4.71
N THR A 89 -6.19 11.09 -5.42
CA THR A 89 -6.20 11.15 -6.88
C THR A 89 -4.77 11.19 -7.45
N MET A 90 -3.92 12.06 -6.89
CA MET A 90 -2.52 12.13 -7.31
C MET A 90 -1.78 10.80 -7.09
N LEU A 91 -2.00 10.14 -5.95
CA LEU A 91 -1.35 8.86 -5.66
C LEU A 91 -1.85 7.73 -6.60
N GLU A 92 -3.12 7.73 -6.98
CA GLU A 92 -3.69 6.80 -7.95
C GLU A 92 -3.17 7.05 -9.37
N GLU A 93 -3.06 8.32 -9.78
CA GLU A 93 -2.41 8.71 -11.05
C GLU A 93 -0.94 8.25 -11.08
N SER A 94 -0.18 8.48 -10.01
CA SER A 94 1.18 7.97 -9.88
C SER A 94 1.25 6.44 -9.94
N SER A 95 0.24 5.73 -9.43
CA SER A 95 0.19 4.27 -9.48
C SER A 95 -0.03 3.78 -10.91
N LEU A 96 -0.89 4.47 -11.68
CA LEU A 96 -1.14 4.15 -13.09
C LEU A 96 0.11 4.38 -13.94
N GLU A 97 0.80 5.50 -13.75
CA GLU A 97 2.08 5.78 -14.40
C GLU A 97 3.16 4.74 -14.03
N MET A 98 3.12 4.22 -12.80
CA MET A 98 4.02 3.15 -12.37
C MET A 98 3.71 1.84 -13.09
N VAL A 99 2.43 1.49 -13.27
CA VAL A 99 2.00 0.32 -14.04
C VAL A 99 2.49 0.40 -15.48
N TYR A 100 2.20 1.51 -16.20
CA TYR A 100 2.65 1.66 -17.58
C TYR A 100 4.17 1.62 -17.70
N TRP A 101 4.88 2.23 -16.74
CA TRP A 101 6.34 2.13 -16.74
C TRP A 101 6.81 0.68 -16.55
N LEU A 102 6.21 -0.12 -15.67
CA LEU A 102 6.56 -1.53 -15.53
C LEU A 102 6.25 -2.33 -16.81
N GLU A 103 5.09 -2.07 -17.44
CA GLU A 103 4.67 -2.72 -18.68
C GLU A 103 5.60 -2.40 -19.86
N ASP A 104 6.06 -1.15 -20.00
CA ASP A 104 7.07 -0.74 -20.97
C ASP A 104 8.40 -1.49 -20.79
N HIS A 105 8.68 -1.95 -19.57
CA HIS A 105 9.84 -2.77 -19.23
C HIS A 105 9.58 -4.28 -19.28
N GLY A 106 8.36 -4.70 -19.65
CA GLY A 106 8.00 -6.10 -19.84
C GLY A 106 7.33 -6.78 -18.66
N TYR A 107 6.92 -6.03 -17.65
CA TYR A 107 6.31 -6.56 -16.43
C TYR A 107 4.85 -6.11 -16.32
N PRO A 108 3.88 -7.02 -16.52
CA PRO A 108 2.50 -6.73 -16.20
C PRO A 108 2.34 -6.35 -14.72
N ALA A 109 1.43 -5.42 -14.46
CA ALA A 109 1.21 -4.89 -13.13
C ALA A 109 -0.26 -4.49 -12.90
N ILE A 110 -0.67 -4.50 -11.64
CA ILE A 110 -2.05 -4.23 -11.21
C ILE A 110 -2.02 -3.23 -10.05
N ILE A 111 -2.86 -2.20 -10.14
CA ILE A 111 -3.05 -1.22 -9.08
C ILE A 111 -3.97 -1.78 -8.00
N ILE A 112 -3.56 -1.65 -6.75
CA ILE A 112 -4.38 -1.89 -5.57
C ILE A 112 -4.65 -0.54 -4.90
N PRO A 113 -5.83 0.07 -5.12
CA PRO A 113 -6.08 1.41 -4.64
C PRO A 113 -6.24 1.45 -3.11
N PRO A 114 -6.02 2.62 -2.48
CA PRO A 114 -6.06 2.77 -1.01
C PRO A 114 -7.36 2.28 -0.36
N THR A 115 -8.47 2.39 -1.07
CA THR A 115 -9.80 1.98 -0.63
C THR A 115 -10.48 1.13 -1.70
N HIS A 116 -10.21 -0.18 -1.70
CA HIS A 116 -10.86 -1.14 -2.60
C HIS A 116 -11.54 -2.25 -1.81
N VAL A 117 -12.86 -2.18 -1.67
CA VAL A 117 -13.68 -3.22 -1.04
C VAL A 117 -14.27 -4.14 -2.10
N ASP A 118 -14.46 -5.40 -1.73
CA ASP A 118 -15.15 -6.37 -2.58
C ASP A 118 -16.68 -6.18 -2.47
N PRO A 119 -17.37 -5.69 -3.52
CA PRO A 119 -18.82 -5.51 -3.47
C PRO A 119 -19.56 -6.84 -3.28
N TRP A 120 -18.97 -7.99 -3.64
CA TRP A 120 -19.59 -9.30 -3.46
C TRP A 120 -19.58 -9.78 -2.00
N LYS A 121 -18.72 -9.20 -1.16
CA LYS A 121 -18.73 -9.44 0.30
C LYS A 121 -19.80 -8.63 1.02
N TYR A 122 -20.52 -7.73 0.33
CA TYR A 122 -21.59 -6.95 0.94
C TYR A 122 -22.83 -7.79 1.19
N ASP A 123 -23.20 -7.93 2.46
CA ASP A 123 -24.34 -8.75 2.92
C ASP A 123 -25.61 -7.92 3.17
N ASN A 124 -25.71 -6.75 2.54
CA ASN A 124 -26.83 -5.81 2.66
C ASN A 124 -27.01 -5.21 4.08
N ASP A 125 -25.95 -5.25 4.92
CA ASP A 125 -25.91 -4.55 6.20
C ASP A 125 -24.98 -3.33 6.13
N PRO A 126 -25.51 -2.10 6.07
CA PRO A 126 -24.69 -0.88 6.00
C PRO A 126 -23.91 -0.60 7.29
N SER A 127 -24.20 -1.29 8.40
CA SER A 127 -23.46 -1.14 9.66
C SER A 127 -22.21 -2.01 9.73
N LYS A 128 -22.10 -3.02 8.85
CA LYS A 128 -20.93 -3.91 8.80
C LYS A 128 -19.80 -3.28 8.00
N HIS A 129 -18.61 -3.36 8.58
CA HIS A 129 -17.40 -2.93 7.90
C HIS A 129 -17.00 -3.93 6.82
N LEU A 130 -16.78 -3.45 5.60
CA LEU A 130 -16.18 -4.24 4.53
C LEU A 130 -14.67 -4.09 4.56
N SER A 131 -13.98 -5.22 4.57
CA SER A 131 -12.53 -5.27 4.44
C SER A 131 -12.09 -5.01 2.99
N THR A 132 -10.89 -4.45 2.84
CA THR A 132 -10.26 -4.30 1.53
C THR A 132 -9.76 -5.65 0.99
N LEU A 133 -9.58 -5.75 -0.34
CA LEU A 133 -9.06 -6.97 -0.98
C LEU A 133 -7.64 -7.35 -0.51
N LEU A 134 -6.79 -6.35 -0.32
CA LEU A 134 -5.45 -6.48 0.25
C LEU A 134 -5.34 -5.58 1.47
N SER A 135 -4.68 -6.04 2.53
CA SER A 135 -4.38 -5.19 3.68
C SER A 135 -3.14 -4.33 3.40
N LEU A 136 -3.34 -3.12 2.84
CA LEU A 136 -2.24 -2.22 2.50
C LEU A 136 -1.39 -1.81 3.72
N GLY A 137 -1.99 -1.72 4.90
CA GLY A 137 -1.24 -1.47 6.14
C GLY A 137 -0.29 -2.61 6.49
N HIS A 138 -0.72 -3.87 6.33
CA HIS A 138 0.15 -5.03 6.52
C HIS A 138 1.22 -5.11 5.42
N ALA A 139 0.83 -4.90 4.16
CA ALA A 139 1.77 -4.87 3.04
C ALA A 139 2.86 -3.80 3.22
N ALA A 140 2.51 -2.62 3.76
CA ALA A 140 3.47 -1.58 4.09
C ALA A 140 4.44 -1.96 5.22
N VAL A 141 3.99 -2.77 6.18
CA VAL A 141 4.86 -3.34 7.23
C VAL A 141 5.83 -4.35 6.63
N GLU A 142 5.33 -5.27 5.79
CA GLU A 142 6.17 -6.25 5.08
C GLU A 142 7.20 -5.56 4.17
N ALA A 143 6.82 -4.43 3.56
CA ALA A 143 7.69 -3.58 2.77
C ALA A 143 8.64 -2.69 3.61
N GLY A 144 8.67 -2.83 4.93
CA GLY A 144 9.58 -2.10 5.82
C GLY A 144 9.28 -0.61 5.99
N LEU A 145 8.11 -0.13 5.58
CA LEU A 145 7.77 1.30 5.67
C LEU A 145 7.41 1.76 7.09
N GLY A 146 7.12 0.83 7.99
CA GLY A 146 6.61 1.17 9.30
C GLY A 146 6.17 -0.03 10.13
N THR A 147 5.44 0.26 11.20
CA THR A 147 4.83 -0.73 12.10
C THR A 147 3.39 -0.34 12.40
N LEU A 148 2.53 -1.29 12.76
CA LEU A 148 1.15 -0.97 13.15
C LEU A 148 1.07 -0.39 14.56
N GLY A 149 0.26 0.66 14.72
CA GLY A 149 -0.12 1.20 16.02
C GLY A 149 -1.16 0.35 16.74
N LEU A 150 -1.47 0.71 18.01
CA LEU A 150 -2.52 0.07 18.79
C LEU A 150 -3.92 0.16 18.12
N ASN A 151 -4.13 1.21 17.32
CA ASN A 151 -5.34 1.41 16.51
C ASN A 151 -5.24 0.80 15.09
N LEU A 152 -4.25 -0.07 14.86
CA LEU A 152 -3.98 -0.73 13.58
C LEU A 152 -3.68 0.20 12.40
N GLN A 153 -3.42 1.49 12.66
CA GLN A 153 -2.94 2.41 11.63
C GLN A 153 -1.44 2.20 11.41
N LEU A 154 -1.00 2.29 10.16
CA LEU A 154 0.42 2.29 9.82
C LEU A 154 1.10 3.49 10.47
N LEU A 155 2.18 3.25 11.21
CA LEU A 155 3.08 4.28 11.72
C LEU A 155 4.36 4.22 10.91
N THR A 156 4.72 5.33 10.27
CA THR A 156 6.01 5.50 9.57
C THR A 156 6.97 6.33 10.44
N PRO A 157 8.28 6.09 10.39
CA PRO A 157 9.25 6.91 11.13
C PRO A 157 9.18 8.41 10.80
N GLU A 158 8.99 8.75 9.54
CA GLU A 158 9.04 10.11 9.00
C GLU A 158 7.74 10.88 9.24
N TYR A 159 6.60 10.23 9.06
CA TYR A 159 5.29 10.90 9.02
C TYR A 159 4.32 10.39 10.10
N GLY A 160 4.69 9.38 10.89
CA GLY A 160 3.78 8.73 11.82
C GLY A 160 2.58 8.13 11.06
N PRO A 161 1.35 8.29 11.57
CA PRO A 161 0.14 7.80 10.89
C PRO A 161 -0.37 8.69 9.76
N ARG A 162 0.37 9.75 9.39
CA ARG A 162 -0.11 10.77 8.44
C ARG A 162 0.31 10.46 7.02
N VAL A 163 0.10 9.23 6.59
CA VAL A 163 0.32 8.79 5.20
C VAL A 163 -0.92 8.06 4.69
N ILE A 164 -1.17 8.20 3.40
CA ILE A 164 -2.04 7.32 2.63
C ILE A 164 -1.17 6.42 1.76
N VAL A 165 -1.56 5.15 1.63
CA VAL A 165 -0.78 4.12 0.93
C VAL A 165 -1.63 3.50 -0.17
N THR A 166 -0.98 3.19 -1.29
CA THR A 166 -1.48 2.38 -2.41
C THR A 166 -0.45 1.28 -2.68
N ALA A 167 -0.80 0.29 -3.50
CA ALA A 167 0.17 -0.69 -3.98
C ALA A 167 0.08 -0.93 -5.48
N VAL A 168 1.19 -1.34 -6.06
CA VAL A 168 1.28 -1.90 -7.42
C VAL A 168 1.83 -3.32 -7.29
N MET A 169 0.99 -4.29 -7.61
CA MET A 169 1.37 -5.70 -7.69
C MET A 169 1.98 -5.98 -9.07
N CYS A 170 3.10 -6.69 -9.14
CA CYS A 170 3.73 -7.03 -10.41
C CYS A 170 4.54 -8.33 -10.34
N SER A 171 4.90 -8.84 -11.51
CA SER A 171 5.71 -10.05 -11.71
C SER A 171 7.23 -9.78 -11.82
N VAL A 172 7.69 -8.57 -11.48
CA VAL A 172 9.12 -8.24 -11.52
C VAL A 172 9.90 -8.99 -10.44
N GLU A 173 10.97 -9.69 -10.84
CA GLU A 173 11.85 -10.37 -9.90
C GLU A 173 12.92 -9.40 -9.39
N CYS A 174 12.66 -8.78 -8.24
CA CYS A 174 13.61 -7.88 -7.57
C CYS A 174 13.72 -8.21 -6.07
N GLU A 175 14.68 -7.59 -5.37
CA GLU A 175 14.82 -7.74 -3.92
C GLU A 175 13.67 -7.06 -3.17
N ALA A 176 13.04 -7.80 -2.26
CA ALA A 176 12.05 -7.25 -1.33
C ALA A 176 12.74 -6.60 -0.12
N ASP A 177 12.06 -5.61 0.46
CA ASP A 177 12.40 -5.06 1.75
C ASP A 177 12.03 -6.02 2.88
N LYS A 178 12.44 -5.67 4.09
CA LYS A 178 12.16 -6.45 5.30
C LYS A 178 11.37 -5.61 6.29
N PRO A 179 10.47 -6.24 7.06
CA PRO A 179 9.80 -5.58 8.17
C PRO A 179 10.78 -4.94 9.15
N MET A 180 10.35 -3.83 9.75
CA MET A 180 11.09 -3.22 10.86
C MET A 180 11.04 -4.13 12.10
N GLU A 181 12.20 -4.36 12.73
CA GLU A 181 12.27 -5.16 13.96
C GLU A 181 11.78 -4.39 15.20
N THR A 182 11.79 -3.05 15.15
CA THR A 182 11.42 -2.20 16.29
C THR A 182 10.05 -1.57 16.08
N ALA A 183 9.10 -1.87 16.98
CA ALA A 183 7.80 -1.24 17.01
C ALA A 183 7.87 0.26 17.32
N LEU A 184 7.18 1.09 16.54
CA LEU A 184 7.08 2.53 16.77
C LEU A 184 6.02 2.89 17.82
N CYS A 185 5.02 2.04 18.00
CA CYS A 185 4.00 2.23 19.04
C CYS A 185 4.55 1.82 20.41
N LYS A 186 4.43 2.69 21.41
CA LYS A 186 4.85 2.42 22.79
C LYS A 186 3.81 1.66 23.61
N GLY A 187 2.75 1.15 22.98
CA GLY A 187 1.68 0.42 23.65
C GLY A 187 0.75 1.31 24.49
N PRO A 188 -0.01 0.72 25.43
CA PRO A 188 -0.98 1.43 26.26
C PRO A 188 -0.39 2.62 27.05
N GLN A 189 0.92 2.63 27.31
CA GLN A 189 1.60 3.70 28.03
C GLN A 189 1.61 5.03 27.26
N CYS A 190 1.43 5.01 25.92
CA CYS A 190 1.21 6.23 25.14
C CYS A 190 -0.27 6.53 24.85
N GLY A 191 -1.18 5.61 25.22
CA GLY A 191 -2.61 5.84 25.17
C GLY A 191 -3.04 6.76 26.32
N ARG A 192 -3.95 7.70 26.04
CA ARG A 192 -4.59 8.51 27.08
C ARG A 192 -5.69 7.74 27.77
#